data_AF-A0A6H9UVW1-F1
#
_entry.id   AF-A0A6H9UVW1-F1
#
_cell.length_a   1.000
_cell.length_b   1.000
_cell.length_c   1.000
_cell.angle_alpha   90.00
_cell.angle_beta   90.00
_cell.angle_gamma   90.00
#
_symmetry.space_group_name_H-M   'P 1'
#
loop_
_entity.id
_entity.type
_entity.pdbx_description
1 polymer ?
#
loop_
_entity_poly.entity_id
_entity_poly.type
_entity_poly.pdbx_seq_one_letter_code
_entity_poly.pdbx_strand_id
1 'polypeptide(L)'
;MNVLRCTACGRRLTEPVRLLDEMPGFPPADWLPDPGGNRQGPPSVPRGTYVADPLPHGTYTADSLPHGTYVLHPDDVVDIAPHSDVQRLLGCCGPSGHNGINHVCPCGAEVAIVTADCCSRYETRLVRDAVRAEAAP
;
A
#
# COMPACT_ATOMS: atom_id res chain seq x y z
N MET A 1 7.94 13.71 -10.94
CA MET A 1 7.96 12.72 -9.84
C MET A 1 7.21 13.32 -8.67
N ASN A 2 6.57 12.50 -7.85
CA ASN A 2 5.79 12.95 -6.70
C ASN A 2 6.32 12.31 -5.42
N VAL A 3 6.15 13.01 -4.31
CA VAL A 3 6.42 12.52 -2.96
C VAL A 3 5.11 12.52 -2.20
N LEU A 4 4.74 11.39 -1.61
CA LEU A 4 3.54 11.30 -0.81
C LEU A 4 3.88 11.64 0.65
N ARG A 5 3.07 12.53 1.24
CA ARG A 5 3.30 13.05 2.58
C ARG A 5 2.09 12.88 3.47
N CYS A 6 2.34 12.62 4.74
CA CYS A 6 1.31 12.67 5.78
C CYS A 6 0.69 14.07 5.85
N THR A 7 -0.64 14.17 5.78
CA THR A 7 -1.35 15.44 5.87
C THR A 7 -1.26 16.05 7.27
N ALA A 8 -1.19 15.22 8.31
CA ALA A 8 -1.16 15.64 9.70
C ALA A 8 0.18 16.27 10.14
N CYS A 9 1.32 15.73 9.68
CA CYS A 9 2.65 16.21 10.12
C CYS A 9 3.60 16.62 8.99
N GLY A 10 3.22 16.43 7.72
CA GLY A 10 4.07 16.75 6.55
C GLY A 10 5.25 15.79 6.32
N ARG A 11 5.37 14.73 7.12
CA ARG A 11 6.42 13.72 6.94
C ARG A 11 6.27 13.04 5.59
N ARG A 12 7.42 12.87 4.94
CA ARG A 12 7.56 12.10 3.71
C ARG A 12 7.32 10.63 4.03
N LEU A 13 6.41 10.01 3.29
CA LEU A 13 6.05 8.59 3.44
C LEU A 13 6.53 7.75 2.26
N THR A 14 7.10 8.36 1.21
CA THR A 14 7.61 7.62 0.05
C THR A 14 8.91 8.23 -0.45
N GLU A 15 9.73 7.42 -1.09
CA GLU A 15 10.71 7.92 -2.06
C GLU A 15 10.00 8.61 -3.25
N PRO A 16 10.69 9.38 -4.13
CA PRO A 16 10.02 10.01 -5.27
C PRO A 16 9.49 8.93 -6.20
N VAL A 17 8.17 8.93 -6.42
CA VAL A 17 7.46 7.93 -7.23
C VAL A 17 6.76 8.59 -8.42
N ARG A 18 6.61 7.85 -9.52
CA ARG A 18 5.94 8.30 -10.73
C ARG A 18 4.47 7.88 -10.71
N LEU A 19 3.56 8.82 -10.99
CA LEU A 19 2.15 8.49 -11.18
C LEU A 19 1.97 7.68 -12.47
N LEU A 20 1.19 6.60 -12.39
CA LEU A 20 0.65 5.88 -13.52
C LEU A 20 -0.83 6.25 -13.71
N ASP A 21 -1.24 6.40 -14.97
CA ASP A 21 -2.61 6.76 -15.32
C ASP A 21 -3.59 5.62 -15.06
N GLU A 22 -3.14 4.37 -15.23
CA GLU A 22 -3.94 3.17 -15.08
C GLU A 22 -3.24 2.13 -14.20
N MET A 23 -4.06 1.33 -13.50
CA MET A 23 -3.57 0.17 -12.77
C MET A 23 -3.03 -0.86 -13.75
N PRO A 24 -1.78 -1.34 -13.59
CA PRO A 24 -1.28 -2.45 -14.37
C PRO A 24 -2.19 -3.66 -14.25
N GLY A 25 -2.36 -4.41 -15.33
CA GLY A 25 -3.05 -5.69 -15.28
C GLY A 25 -2.36 -6.59 -14.24
N PHE A 26 -3.13 -7.08 -13.27
CA PHE A 26 -2.59 -8.00 -12.28
C PHE A 26 -2.24 -9.32 -13.00
N PRO A 27 -1.02 -9.85 -12.82
CA PRO A 27 -0.67 -11.11 -13.46
C PRO A 27 -1.65 -12.20 -13.01
N PRO A 28 -2.06 -13.11 -13.90
CA PRO A 28 -2.87 -14.26 -13.50
C PRO A 28 -2.09 -15.02 -12.43
N ALA A 29 -2.58 -15.00 -11.20
CA ALA A 29 -1.94 -15.67 -10.10
C ALA A 29 -2.10 -17.18 -10.30
N ASP A 30 -1.04 -17.85 -10.73
CA ASP A 30 -0.88 -19.28 -10.55
C ASP A 30 -0.63 -19.63 -9.05
N TRP A 31 -0.49 -18.61 -8.19
CA TRP A 31 -0.22 -18.69 -6.75
C TRP A 31 0.94 -19.62 -6.42
N LEU A 32 1.81 -19.87 -7.40
CA LEU A 32 2.99 -20.68 -7.23
C LEU A 32 3.96 -19.86 -6.38
N PRO A 33 4.50 -20.43 -5.29
CA PRO A 33 5.59 -19.78 -4.58
C PRO A 33 6.68 -19.44 -5.58
N ASP A 34 7.21 -18.22 -5.49
CA ASP A 34 8.33 -17.79 -6.33
C ASP A 34 9.41 -18.89 -6.32
N PRO A 35 9.89 -19.37 -7.49
CA PRO A 35 10.97 -20.34 -7.56
C PRO A 35 12.24 -19.90 -6.80
N GLY A 36 12.41 -18.60 -6.58
CA GLY A 36 13.46 -17.99 -5.74
C GLY A 36 13.22 -18.10 -4.22
N GLY A 37 12.10 -18.67 -3.78
CA GLY A 37 11.72 -18.83 -2.37
C GLY A 37 11.09 -17.59 -1.74
N ASN A 38 10.72 -16.57 -2.54
CA ASN A 38 10.05 -15.39 -2.00
C ASN A 38 8.64 -15.75 -1.48
N ARG A 39 8.33 -15.31 -0.27
CA ARG A 39 7.05 -15.53 0.42
C ARG A 39 6.07 -14.38 0.20
N GLN A 40 6.29 -13.55 -0.80
CA GLN A 40 5.46 -12.40 -1.11
C GLN A 40 4.69 -12.69 -2.39
N GLY A 41 3.42 -12.34 -2.45
CA GLY A 41 2.68 -12.40 -3.70
C GLY A 41 3.19 -11.38 -4.73
N PRO A 42 2.64 -11.38 -5.96
CA PRO A 42 3.09 -10.47 -6.99
C PRO A 42 2.71 -9.01 -6.65
N PRO A 43 3.60 -8.04 -6.95
CA PRO A 43 3.31 -6.64 -6.72
C PRO A 43 2.25 -6.11 -7.69
N SER A 44 1.30 -5.31 -7.18
CA SER A 44 0.26 -4.71 -8.02
C SER A 44 0.78 -3.58 -8.91
N VAL A 45 1.84 -2.89 -8.48
CA VAL A 45 2.49 -1.84 -9.26
C VAL A 45 4.02 -1.99 -9.20
N PRO A 46 4.76 -1.62 -10.27
CA PRO A 46 6.21 -1.61 -10.26
C PRO A 46 6.79 -0.64 -9.21
N ARG A 47 8.01 -0.92 -8.74
CA ARG A 47 8.78 -0.02 -7.89
C ARG A 47 9.00 1.35 -8.55
N GLY A 48 9.09 2.39 -7.74
CA GLY A 48 9.21 3.77 -8.17
C GLY A 48 7.93 4.33 -8.81
N THR A 49 6.80 3.64 -8.70
CA THR A 49 5.52 4.07 -9.28
C THR A 49 4.37 4.00 -8.29
N TYR A 50 3.32 4.77 -8.55
CA TYR A 50 2.08 4.67 -7.81
C TYR A 50 0.87 4.89 -8.72
N VAL A 51 -0.26 4.31 -8.33
CA VAL A 51 -1.56 4.51 -8.99
C VAL A 51 -2.50 5.21 -8.02
N ALA A 52 -3.23 6.19 -8.52
CA ALA A 52 -4.37 6.74 -7.82
C ALA A 52 -5.58 5.84 -8.10
N ASP A 53 -5.97 4.98 -7.15
CA ASP A 53 -7.20 4.17 -7.24
C ASP A 53 -8.42 5.03 -7.62
N PRO A 54 -9.07 4.79 -8.77
CA PRO A 54 -10.15 5.65 -9.26
C PRO A 54 -11.46 5.48 -8.47
N LEU A 55 -11.62 4.39 -7.72
CA LEU A 55 -12.84 4.13 -6.96
C LEU A 55 -12.92 5.02 -5.70
N PRO A 56 -14.12 5.40 -5.23
CA PRO A 56 -14.27 6.23 -4.04
C PRO A 56 -13.72 5.57 -2.76
N HIS A 57 -13.25 6.39 -1.82
CA HIS A 57 -12.81 5.93 -0.51
C HIS A 57 -13.93 5.17 0.23
N GLY A 58 -13.57 4.07 0.89
CA GLY A 58 -14.54 3.21 1.61
C GLY A 58 -15.38 2.31 0.70
N THR A 59 -15.15 2.31 -0.61
CA THR A 59 -15.64 1.22 -1.47
C THR A 59 -14.81 -0.03 -1.15
N TYR A 60 -15.47 -1.17 -0.99
CA TYR A 60 -14.84 -2.50 -0.90
C TYR A 60 -15.36 -3.31 -2.09
N THR A 61 -14.47 -3.76 -2.98
CA THR A 61 -14.89 -4.68 -4.07
C THR A 61 -14.67 -6.13 -3.66
N ALA A 62 -14.76 -7.07 -4.60
CA ALA A 62 -14.63 -8.50 -4.35
C ALA A 62 -13.28 -8.87 -3.67
N ASP A 63 -12.27 -8.01 -3.78
CA ASP A 63 -10.97 -8.14 -3.12
C ASP A 63 -10.98 -7.66 -1.65
N SER A 64 -12.07 -7.06 -1.17
CA SER A 64 -12.26 -6.54 0.20
C SER A 64 -11.20 -5.53 0.64
N LEU A 65 -10.49 -4.91 -0.31
CA LEU A 65 -9.54 -3.85 -0.04
C LEU A 65 -10.24 -2.50 -0.16
N PRO A 66 -9.89 -1.53 0.70
CA PRO A 66 -10.45 -0.19 0.57
C PRO A 66 -9.88 0.51 -0.65
N HIS A 67 -10.79 1.10 -1.40
CA HIS A 67 -10.49 1.91 -2.57
C HIS A 67 -10.30 3.39 -2.20
N GLY A 68 -10.07 4.24 -3.20
CA GLY A 68 -9.79 5.67 -2.98
C GLY A 68 -8.44 5.93 -2.35
N THR A 69 -7.49 5.03 -2.55
CA THR A 69 -6.14 5.06 -2.00
C THR A 69 -5.11 5.43 -3.06
N TYR A 70 -3.86 5.64 -2.65
CA TYR A 70 -2.70 5.53 -3.53
C TYR A 70 -2.13 4.12 -3.39
N VAL A 71 -2.00 3.39 -4.48
CA VAL A 71 -1.45 2.03 -4.50
C VAL A 71 0.02 2.11 -4.92
N LEU A 72 0.90 1.58 -4.07
CA LEU A 72 2.36 1.60 -4.25
C LEU A 72 2.94 0.21 -4.05
N HIS A 73 4.15 0.01 -4.56
CA HIS A 73 4.98 -1.09 -4.14
C HIS A 73 5.37 -0.86 -2.66
N PRO A 74 5.29 -1.87 -1.76
CA PRO A 74 5.58 -1.68 -0.34
C PRO A 74 6.96 -1.07 -0.07
N ASP A 75 7.98 -1.52 -0.79
CA ASP A 75 9.34 -1.02 -0.62
C ASP A 75 9.58 0.43 -1.05
N ASP A 76 8.62 1.08 -1.73
CA ASP A 76 8.70 2.52 -2.03
C ASP A 76 8.20 3.39 -0.88
N VAL A 77 7.53 2.77 0.10
CA VAL A 77 6.97 3.43 1.29
C VAL A 77 8.01 3.43 2.40
N VAL A 78 8.28 4.61 2.94
CA VAL A 78 9.28 4.87 3.97
C VAL A 78 8.63 5.51 5.19
N ASP A 79 9.27 5.40 6.34
CA ASP A 79 8.87 6.08 7.58
C ASP A 79 7.41 5.84 8.00
N ILE A 80 6.93 4.59 7.87
CA ILE A 80 5.70 4.11 8.50
C ILE A 80 6.02 3.02 9.53
N ALA A 81 5.18 2.90 10.55
CA ALA A 81 5.30 1.91 11.61
C ALA A 81 4.05 1.03 11.66
N PRO A 82 4.15 -0.23 12.10
CA PRO A 82 2.98 -1.07 12.35
C PRO A 82 2.03 -0.43 13.37
N HIS A 83 0.73 -0.60 13.16
CA HIS A 83 -0.29 -0.18 14.11
C HIS A 83 -0.18 -0.97 15.42
N SER A 84 -0.50 -0.36 16.56
CA SER A 84 -0.38 -0.99 17.88
C SER A 84 -1.41 -2.10 18.13
N ASP A 85 -2.59 -2.00 17.52
CA ASP A 85 -3.57 -3.09 17.45
C ASP A 85 -3.06 -4.22 16.55
N VAL A 86 -2.57 -5.28 17.20
CA VAL A 86 -2.02 -6.47 16.54
C VAL A 86 -3.04 -7.23 15.70
N GLN A 87 -4.35 -7.07 15.93
CA GLN A 87 -5.38 -7.70 15.11
C GLN A 87 -5.37 -7.15 13.67
N ARG A 88 -4.91 -5.91 13.49
CA ARG A 88 -4.79 -5.29 12.16
C ARG A 88 -3.60 -5.79 11.36
N LEU A 89 -2.65 -6.44 12.02
CA LEU A 89 -1.43 -6.99 11.43
C LEU A 89 -1.57 -8.47 11.05
N LEU A 90 -2.74 -9.08 11.21
CA LEU A 90 -2.94 -10.50 10.96
C LEU A 90 -2.71 -10.87 9.48
N GLY A 91 -1.99 -11.99 9.30
CA GLY A 91 -1.78 -12.73 8.06
C GLY A 91 -0.76 -13.84 8.29
N CYS A 92 -0.54 -14.69 7.29
CA CYS A 92 0.31 -15.89 7.45
C CYS A 92 1.81 -15.53 7.45
N CYS A 93 2.24 -14.80 6.42
CA CYS A 93 3.64 -14.42 6.21
C CYS A 93 3.91 -12.94 6.48
N GLY A 94 2.86 -12.14 6.56
CA GLY A 94 2.88 -10.69 6.77
C GLY A 94 1.44 -10.17 6.84
N PRO A 95 1.22 -8.85 6.98
CA PRO A 95 -0.12 -8.29 7.08
C PRO A 95 -0.97 -8.59 5.84
N SER A 96 -2.19 -9.09 6.03
CA SER A 96 -3.11 -9.42 4.94
C SER A 96 -3.84 -8.21 4.34
N GLY A 97 -3.83 -7.06 5.02
CA GLY A 97 -4.52 -5.84 4.60
C GLY A 97 -6.04 -5.84 4.80
N HIS A 98 -6.65 -6.96 5.25
CA HIS A 98 -8.12 -7.08 5.37
C HIS A 98 -8.70 -6.49 6.67
N ASN A 99 -7.87 -6.26 7.69
CA ASN A 99 -8.33 -5.79 9.01
C ASN A 99 -8.17 -4.27 9.20
N GLY A 100 -8.36 -3.51 8.12
CA GLY A 100 -8.29 -2.05 8.11
C GLY A 100 -6.86 -1.49 8.14
N ILE A 101 -6.74 -0.20 8.50
CA ILE A 101 -5.46 0.53 8.51
C ILE A 101 -4.52 -0.11 9.53
N ASN A 102 -3.41 -0.64 9.03
CA ASN A 102 -2.49 -1.46 9.80
C ASN A 102 -1.10 -0.81 9.93
N HIS A 103 -0.88 0.35 9.32
CA HIS A 103 0.34 1.12 9.47
C HIS A 103 0.05 2.61 9.68
N VAL A 104 0.87 3.20 10.57
CA VAL A 104 0.76 4.58 11.01
C VAL A 104 2.02 5.36 10.66
N CYS A 105 1.88 6.67 10.48
CA CYS A 105 2.99 7.59 10.46
C CYS A 105 3.59 7.69 11.88
N PRO A 106 4.88 8.02 12.07
CA PRO A 106 5.49 8.25 13.38
C PRO A 106 4.79 9.29 14.27
N CYS A 107 3.95 10.17 13.69
CA CYS A 107 3.11 11.09 14.45
C CYS A 107 1.84 10.45 15.02
N GLY A 108 1.58 9.17 14.72
CA GLY A 108 0.39 8.43 15.14
C GLY A 108 -0.77 8.43 14.14
N ALA A 109 -0.67 9.16 13.03
CA ALA A 109 -1.73 9.18 12.01
C ALA A 109 -1.83 7.83 11.29
N GLU A 110 -3.05 7.29 11.18
CA GLU A 110 -3.38 6.12 10.36
C GLU A 110 -3.25 6.48 8.87
N VAL A 111 -2.26 5.92 8.18
CA VAL A 111 -1.89 6.36 6.81
C VAL A 111 -1.87 5.25 5.78
N ALA A 112 -1.78 3.99 6.18
CA ALA A 112 -1.44 2.92 5.25
C ALA A 112 -2.06 1.57 5.59
N ILE A 113 -2.46 0.85 4.54
CA ILE A 113 -2.80 -0.57 4.57
C ILE A 113 -1.74 -1.29 3.78
N VAL A 114 -0.91 -2.04 4.48
CA VAL A 114 0.12 -2.89 3.89
C VAL A 114 -0.47 -4.28 3.69
N THR A 115 -0.30 -4.79 2.47
CA THR A 115 -0.62 -6.16 2.08
C THR A 115 0.70 -6.82 1.69
N ALA A 116 1.14 -7.78 2.51
CA ALA A 116 2.40 -8.50 2.34
C ALA A 116 2.30 -9.97 2.79
N ASP A 117 1.11 -10.56 2.67
CA ASP A 117 0.91 -11.97 2.94
C ASP A 117 1.33 -12.84 1.74
N CYS A 118 1.74 -14.08 2.00
CA CYS A 118 2.19 -15.01 0.95
C CYS A 118 1.09 -15.45 0.00
N CYS A 119 -0.17 -15.31 0.42
CA CYS A 119 -1.35 -15.72 -0.33
C CYS A 119 -2.18 -14.50 -0.82
N SER A 120 -1.61 -13.29 -0.81
CA SER A 120 -2.30 -12.07 -1.23
C SER A 120 -1.41 -11.22 -2.15
N ARG A 121 -1.90 -10.05 -2.55
CA ARG A 121 -1.12 -9.07 -3.34
C ARG A 121 0.06 -8.55 -2.53
N TYR A 122 1.09 -8.05 -3.20
CA TYR A 122 2.16 -7.30 -2.54
C TYR A 122 2.03 -5.80 -2.83
N GLU A 123 1.35 -5.06 -1.95
CA GLU A 123 1.05 -3.65 -2.17
C GLU A 123 0.92 -2.87 -0.86
N THR A 124 1.17 -1.57 -0.91
CA THR A 124 0.79 -0.64 0.15
C THR A 124 -0.20 0.37 -0.38
N ARG A 125 -1.34 0.48 0.30
CA ARG A 125 -2.40 1.44 0.00
C ARG A 125 -2.35 2.58 1.00
N LEU A 126 -1.92 3.76 0.56
CA LEU A 126 -1.96 4.98 1.37
C LEU A 126 -3.36 5.61 1.28
N VAL A 127 -3.97 5.89 2.43
CA VAL A 127 -5.31 6.51 2.49
C VAL A 127 -5.23 7.99 2.14
N ARG A 128 -6.03 8.42 1.16
CA ARG A 128 -6.00 9.80 0.63
C ARG A 128 -6.44 10.87 1.62
N ASP A 129 -7.24 10.51 2.61
CA ASP A 129 -7.65 11.46 3.66
C ASP A 129 -6.47 11.83 4.59
N ALA A 130 -5.51 10.92 4.77
CA ALA A 130 -4.34 11.10 5.63
C ALA A 130 -3.03 11.37 4.86
N VAL A 131 -3.04 11.24 3.54
CA VAL A 131 -1.86 11.35 2.68
C VAL A 131 -2.18 12.17 1.44
N ARG A 132 -1.28 13.11 1.10
CA ARG A 132 -1.36 13.89 -0.15
C ARG A 132 -0.13 13.67 -1.01
N ALA A 133 -0.32 13.64 -2.32
CA ALA A 133 0.78 13.64 -3.29
C ALA A 133 1.19 15.07 -3.61
N GLU A 134 2.49 15.36 -3.54
CA GLU A 134 3.08 16.64 -3.91
C GLU A 134 4.15 16.43 -4.99
N ALA A 135 4.34 17.41 -5.87
CA ALA A 135 5.44 17.37 -6.82
C ALA A 135 6.78 17.35 -6.06
N ALA A 136 7.67 16.43 -6.44
CA ALA A 136 9.04 16.42 -5.92
C ALA A 136 9.77 17.69 -6.42
N PRO A 137 10.56 18.37 -5.56
CA PRO A 137 11.40 19.49 -5.97
C PRO A 137 12.52 19.05 -6.93
#